data_AF-A0AB35BCQ4-F1
#
_entry.id   AF-A0AB35BCQ4-F1
#
_cell.length_a   1.000
_cell.length_b   1.000
_cell.length_c   1.000
_cell.angle_alpha   90.00
_cell.angle_beta   90.00
_cell.angle_gamma   90.00
#
_symmetry.space_group_name_H-M   'P 1'
#
loop_
_entity.id
_entity.type
_entity.pdbx_description
1 polymer ?
#
loop_
_entity_poly.entity_id
_entity_poly.type
_entity_poly.pdbx_seq_one_letter_code
_entity_poly.pdbx_strand_id
1 'polypeptide(L)'
;MPMQQAQARMFLVMLRREVEDLAAGIETAEADAVLARRSGNLDRQAELLVRAGALDRRMYEMHRMIARLLKRFPDVDDLAPEPA
;
A
#
# COMPACT_ATOMS: atom_id res chain seq x y z
N MET A 1 24.21 7.28 -14.46
CA MET A 1 24.78 6.37 -13.45
C MET A 1 23.87 5.16 -13.30
N PRO A 2 24.17 4.03 -13.97
CA PRO A 2 23.28 2.86 -14.06
C PRO A 2 22.96 2.22 -12.70
N MET A 3 23.89 2.30 -11.74
CA MET A 3 23.69 1.79 -10.37
C MET A 3 22.57 2.52 -9.61
N GLN A 4 22.36 3.82 -9.85
CA GLN A 4 21.28 4.58 -9.19
C GLN A 4 19.91 4.25 -9.77
N GLN A 5 19.82 3.98 -11.09
CA GLN A 5 18.58 3.53 -11.73
C GLN A 5 18.17 2.13 -11.27
N ALA A 6 19.13 1.20 -11.15
CA ALA A 6 18.86 -0.14 -10.63
C ALA A 6 18.34 -0.13 -9.19
N GLN A 7 18.94 0.71 -8.32
CA GLN A 7 18.47 0.91 -6.95
C GLN A 7 17.07 1.53 -6.89
N ALA A 8 16.81 2.55 -7.71
CA ALA A 8 15.48 3.17 -7.81
C ALA A 8 14.42 2.15 -8.27
N ARG A 9 14.74 1.27 -9.22
CA ARG A 9 13.84 0.19 -9.67
C ARG A 9 13.51 -0.80 -8.56
N MET A 10 14.52 -1.28 -7.84
CA MET A 10 14.30 -2.17 -6.69
C MET A 10 13.43 -1.51 -5.63
N PHE A 11 13.68 -0.23 -5.35
CA PHE A 11 12.87 0.52 -4.40
C PHE A 11 11.42 0.71 -4.87
N LEU A 12 11.20 0.97 -6.16
CA LEU A 12 9.86 1.06 -6.75
C LEU A 12 9.08 -0.25 -6.60
N VAL A 13 9.72 -1.39 -6.89
CA VAL A 13 9.11 -2.72 -6.74
C VAL A 13 8.72 -2.98 -5.28
N MET A 14 9.58 -2.65 -4.32
CA MET A 14 9.26 -2.79 -2.90
C MET A 14 8.08 -1.90 -2.47
N LEU A 15 8.03 -0.65 -2.96
CA LEU A 15 6.92 0.26 -2.67
C LEU A 15 5.59 -0.24 -3.28
N ARG A 16 5.60 -0.79 -4.49
CA ARG A 16 4.40 -1.36 -5.12
C ARG A 16 3.87 -2.56 -4.34
N ARG A 17 4.77 -3.47 -3.96
CA ARG A 17 4.40 -4.61 -3.11
C ARG A 17 3.82 -4.16 -1.78
N GLU A 18 4.41 -3.16 -1.13
CA GLU A 18 3.86 -2.61 0.11
C GLU A 18 2.46 -2.01 -0.11
N VAL A 19 2.19 -1.37 -1.25
CA VAL A 19 0.84 -0.89 -1.58
C VAL A 19 -0.15 -2.05 -1.72
N GLU A 20 0.24 -3.15 -2.37
CA GLU A 20 -0.58 -4.35 -2.50
C GLU A 20 -0.87 -4.99 -1.12
N ASP A 21 0.16 -5.13 -0.28
CA ASP A 21 0.03 -5.68 1.07
C ASP A 21 -0.88 -4.79 1.96
N LEU A 22 -0.78 -3.46 1.82
CA LEU A 22 -1.66 -2.51 2.52
C LEU A 22 -3.11 -2.61 2.03
N ALA A 23 -3.33 -2.71 0.72
CA ALA A 23 -4.65 -2.86 0.13
C ALA A 23 -5.35 -4.14 0.64
N ALA A 24 -4.64 -5.28 0.60
CA ALA A 24 -5.15 -6.53 1.15
C ALA A 24 -5.45 -6.43 2.66
N GLY A 25 -4.60 -5.71 3.40
CA GLY A 25 -4.80 -5.44 4.83
C GLY A 25 -6.05 -4.58 5.12
N ILE A 26 -6.34 -3.58 4.28
CA ILE A 26 -7.54 -2.75 4.38
C ILE A 26 -8.78 -3.62 4.12
N GLU A 27 -8.80 -4.35 3.01
CA GLU A 27 -9.93 -5.23 2.64
C GLU A 27 -10.24 -6.23 3.75
N THR A 28 -9.20 -6.85 4.32
CA THR A 28 -9.35 -7.79 5.44
C THR A 28 -9.94 -7.11 6.67
N ALA A 29 -9.42 -5.94 7.05
CA ALA A 29 -9.90 -5.21 8.23
C ALA A 29 -11.37 -4.75 8.06
N GLU A 30 -11.76 -4.32 6.87
CA GLU A 30 -13.14 -3.94 6.56
C GLU A 30 -14.09 -5.14 6.56
N ALA A 31 -13.67 -6.27 5.98
CA ALA A 31 -14.43 -7.51 5.99
C ALA A 31 -14.67 -8.00 7.43
N ASP A 32 -13.63 -7.99 8.27
CA ASP A 32 -13.74 -8.34 9.69
C ASP A 32 -14.64 -7.36 10.44
N ALA A 33 -14.61 -6.06 10.10
CA ALA A 33 -15.49 -5.06 10.71
C ALA A 33 -16.96 -5.35 10.40
N VAL A 34 -17.27 -5.77 9.17
CA VAL A 34 -18.62 -6.19 8.78
C VAL A 34 -19.06 -7.42 9.57
N LEU A 35 -18.17 -8.40 9.76
CA LEU A 35 -18.47 -9.59 10.57
C LEU A 35 -18.71 -9.23 12.04
N ALA A 36 -17.85 -8.39 12.64
CA ALA A 36 -18.00 -7.91 14.01
C ALA A 36 -19.32 -7.15 14.22
N ARG A 37 -19.73 -6.34 13.25
CA ARG A 37 -21.03 -5.66 13.27
C ARG A 37 -22.19 -6.65 13.26
N ARG A 38 -22.12 -7.68 12.40
CA ARG A 38 -23.16 -8.72 12.31
C ARG A 38 -23.28 -9.55 13.59
N SER A 39 -22.19 -9.73 14.33
CA SER A 39 -22.19 -10.38 15.64
C SER A 39 -22.54 -9.43 16.80
N GLY A 40 -22.85 -8.15 16.54
CA GLY A 40 -23.18 -7.15 17.55
C GLY A 40 -21.98 -6.63 18.35
N ASN A 41 -20.74 -6.95 17.94
CA ASN A 41 -19.53 -6.47 18.62
C ASN A 41 -19.07 -5.13 18.02
N LEU A 42 -19.69 -4.05 18.50
CA LEU A 42 -19.47 -2.69 18.00
C LEU A 42 -18.09 -2.13 18.36
N ASP A 43 -17.55 -2.49 19.53
CA ASP A 43 -16.20 -2.05 19.95
C ASP A 43 -15.14 -2.63 19.00
N ARG A 44 -15.26 -3.92 18.68
CA ARG A 44 -14.36 -4.57 17.73
C ARG A 44 -14.51 -4.00 16.32
N GLN A 45 -15.73 -3.71 15.88
CA GLN A 45 -15.97 -3.04 14.61
C GLN A 45 -15.24 -1.68 14.56
N ALA A 46 -15.37 -0.86 15.61
CA ALA A 46 -14.74 0.45 15.66
C ALA A 46 -13.21 0.36 15.61
N GLU A 47 -12.61 -0.57 16.36
CA GLU A 47 -11.15 -0.83 16.34
C GLU A 47 -10.67 -1.19 14.92
N LEU A 48 -11.39 -2.08 14.24
CA LEU A 48 -11.04 -2.54 12.90
C LEU A 48 -11.15 -1.41 11.86
N LEU A 49 -12.15 -0.54 11.96
CA LEU A 49 -12.27 0.63 11.10
C LEU A 49 -11.16 1.65 11.34
N VAL A 50 -10.74 1.85 12.60
CA VAL A 50 -9.58 2.69 12.92
C VAL A 50 -8.30 2.11 12.31
N ARG A 51 -8.14 0.78 12.37
CA ARG A 51 -7.02 0.08 11.73
C ARG A 51 -7.04 0.23 10.21
N ALA A 52 -8.18 0.03 9.56
CA ALA A 52 -8.33 0.23 8.11
C ALA A 52 -7.93 1.66 7.71
N GLY A 53 -8.43 2.67 8.44
CA GLY A 53 -8.05 4.06 8.18
C GLY A 53 -6.57 4.38 8.44
N ALA A 54 -5.90 3.65 9.33
CA ALA A 54 -4.45 3.79 9.53
C ALA A 54 -3.65 3.19 8.37
N LEU A 55 -4.08 2.04 7.84
CA LEU A 55 -3.50 1.42 6.66
C LEU A 55 -3.69 2.29 5.42
N ASP A 56 -4.87 2.88 5.24
CA ASP A 56 -5.16 3.80 4.14
C ASP A 56 -4.25 5.04 4.14
N ARG A 57 -4.03 5.67 5.31
CA ARG A 57 -3.06 6.76 5.45
C ARG A 57 -1.64 6.34 5.03
N ARG A 58 -1.23 5.14 5.42
CA ARG A 58 0.09 4.61 5.05
C ARG A 58 0.18 4.32 3.55
N MET A 59 -0.89 3.82 2.94
CA MET A 59 -0.98 3.59 1.51
C MET A 59 -0.84 4.91 0.73
N TYR A 60 -1.48 5.98 1.20
CA TYR A 60 -1.32 7.31 0.63
C TYR A 60 0.13 7.83 0.72
N GLU A 61 0.83 7.57 1.82
CA GLU A 61 2.25 7.89 1.95
C GLU A 61 3.12 7.11 0.95
N MET A 62 2.83 5.82 0.73
CA MET A 62 3.53 5.00 -0.26
C MET A 62 3.32 5.54 -1.68
N HIS A 63 2.09 5.89 -2.06
CA HIS A 63 1.82 6.55 -3.35
C HIS A 63 2.58 7.87 -3.50
N ARG A 64 2.69 8.68 -2.44
CA ARG A 64 3.51 9.90 -2.47
C ARG A 64 5.00 9.61 -2.63
N MET A 65 5.50 8.51 -2.06
CA MET A 65 6.89 8.10 -2.24
C MET A 65 7.14 7.63 -3.67
N ILE A 66 6.23 6.84 -4.25
CA ILE A 66 6.27 6.41 -5.65
C ILE A 66 6.28 7.62 -6.58
N ALA A 67 5.36 8.57 -6.40
CA ALA A 67 5.29 9.77 -7.23
C ALA A 67 6.58 10.61 -7.16
N ARG A 68 7.18 10.75 -5.97
CA ARG A 68 8.48 11.43 -5.81
C ARG A 68 9.63 10.68 -6.48
N LEU A 69 9.62 9.36 -6.41
CA LEU A 69 10.63 8.51 -7.02
C LEU A 69 10.56 8.59 -8.55
N LEU A 70 9.37 8.48 -9.14
CA LEU A 70 9.14 8.59 -10.58
C LEU A 70 9.46 9.99 -11.10
N LYS A 71 9.18 11.04 -10.33
CA LYS A 71 9.62 12.41 -10.70
C LYS A 71 11.14 12.54 -10.77
N ARG A 72 11.88 11.81 -9.92
CA ARG A 72 13.35 11.85 -9.88
C ARG A 72 13.98 10.90 -10.91
N PHE A 73 13.32 9.78 -11.21
CA PHE A 73 13.77 8.74 -12.12
C PHE A 73 12.61 8.32 -13.04
N PRO A 74 12.30 9.11 -14.08
CA PRO A 74 11.12 8.88 -14.94
C PRO A 74 11.21 7.55 -15.71
N ASP A 75 12.40 7.13 -16.11
CA ASP A 75 12.62 5.93 -16.92
C ASP A 75 12.53 4.61 -16.12
N VAL A 76 12.28 4.67 -14.81
CA VAL A 76 12.22 3.48 -13.95
C VAL A 76 10.90 2.72 -14.11
N ASP A 77 9.85 3.41 -14.56
CA ASP A 77 8.52 2.81 -14.74
C ASP A 77 8.49 1.86 -15.96
N ASP A 78 9.02 2.30 -17.10
CA ASP A 78 9.11 1.52 -18.36
C ASP A 78 9.92 0.23 -18.25
N LEU A 79 10.71 0.10 -17.18
CA LEU A 79 11.57 -1.06 -16.93
C LEU A 79 11.05 -1.92 -15.77
N ALA A 80 10.06 -1.49 -14.98
CA ALA A 80 9.54 -2.31 -13.88
C ALA A 80 8.73 -3.49 -14.46
N PRO A 81 8.97 -4.74 -14.02
CA PRO A 81 8.12 -5.84 -14.46
C PRO A 81 6.70 -5.61 -13.94
N GLU A 82 5.71 -5.75 -14.82
CA GLU A 82 4.30 -5.82 -14.44
C GLU A 82 4.14 -6.94 -13.39
N PRO A 83 3.38 -6.72 -12.31
CA PRO A 83 3.06 -7.80 -11.37
C PRO A 83 2.29 -8.89 -12.14
N ALA A 84 2.76 -10.14 -12.00
CA ALA A 84 2.23 -11.33 -12.67
C ALA A 84 0.92 -11.84 -12.06
#